data_AF-A0A954T9S1-F1
#
_entry.id   AF-A0A954T9S1-F1
#
_cell.length_a   1.000
_cell.length_b   1.000
_cell.length_c   1.000
_cell.angle_alpha   90.00
_cell.angle_beta   90.00
_cell.angle_gamma   90.00
#
_symmetry.space_group_name_H-M   'P 1'
#
loop_
_entity.id
_entity.type
_entity.pdbx_description
1 polymer ?
#
loop_
_entity_poly.entity_id
_entity_poly.type
_entity_poly.pdbx_seq_one_letter_code
_entity_poly.pdbx_strand_id
1 'polypeptide(L)'
;MSSSEQHQPGPAVRGRLLATPDLLDAVLAQVASLVEAGEPLVPGLREVADEQSDRSHRAALLAVAGQLELGEDLSSALHHCGAPGIVPAVVEAAQRSGRVGEILQSYVQHRRQLVQMQRRLIGSLAYPLILFLLTAILGTVLLGIFAPQFDSMYRSFGTELPLTTHWLLSAGLFMREYGIFILAVVLAVVLFVALYSVFSSQPAELESFLQKIPRIGWVLALFSGWNLRLAEQAWLSRLLASLLRCDVPLPEAFDLAAPAAQNRFNRQACRQVAEELRQGEHPWREEFSGDVQQHLATAATPEELAEMLEEEAGELRQINRQRRRPRRSVFSSGLLQYLYGAATAGEAADMLDLQADLFDSRAVYRVGIVQVLAEPLLVVLIGTGIGVSIILLLSPLIRLTSSLM
;
A
#
# COMPACT_ATOMS: atom_id res chain seq x y z
N MET A 1 24.87 4.74 -52.76
CA MET A 1 23.90 5.85 -52.73
C MET A 1 22.71 5.38 -51.93
N SER A 2 22.58 5.97 -50.75
CA SER A 2 21.65 5.61 -49.67
C SER A 2 20.21 5.85 -50.11
N SER A 3 19.37 4.83 -50.02
CA SER A 3 17.92 5.00 -49.99
C SER A 3 17.51 4.94 -48.53
N SER A 4 17.37 6.12 -47.91
CA SER A 4 16.80 6.31 -46.59
C SER A 4 15.33 5.90 -46.64
N GLU A 5 15.03 4.69 -46.16
CA GLU A 5 13.68 4.29 -45.80
C GLU A 5 13.18 5.22 -44.68
N GLN A 6 12.27 6.11 -45.07
CA GLN A 6 11.46 6.89 -44.15
C GLN A 6 10.62 5.93 -43.31
N HIS A 7 10.99 5.76 -42.05
CA HIS A 7 10.17 5.11 -41.05
C HIS A 7 9.01 6.05 -40.72
N GLN A 8 7.88 5.90 -41.42
CA GLN A 8 6.61 6.51 -41.00
C GLN A 8 6.16 5.84 -39.68
N PRO A 9 5.83 6.59 -38.62
CA PRO A 9 5.26 5.98 -37.42
C PRO A 9 3.86 5.45 -37.73
N GLY A 10 3.61 4.19 -37.34
CA GLY A 10 2.33 3.50 -37.48
C GLY A 10 1.17 4.16 -36.71
N PRO A 11 -0.08 3.68 -36.92
CA PRO A 11 -1.28 4.38 -36.50
C PRO A 11 -1.35 4.51 -34.99
N ALA A 12 -1.88 5.65 -34.54
CA ALA A 12 -2.11 6.02 -33.15
C ALA A 12 -2.53 4.81 -32.29
N VAL A 13 -1.62 4.38 -31.41
CA VAL A 13 -1.91 3.38 -30.40
C VAL A 13 -2.85 4.02 -29.38
N ARG A 14 -4.15 3.99 -29.68
CA ARG A 14 -5.23 4.27 -28.73
C ARG A 14 -5.29 3.10 -27.76
N GLY A 15 -4.48 3.17 -26.70
CA GLY A 15 -4.47 2.19 -25.62
C GLY A 15 -3.95 2.82 -24.34
N ARG A 16 -4.38 2.29 -23.19
CA ARG A 16 -3.84 2.66 -21.87
C ARG A 16 -2.41 2.11 -21.70
N LEU A 17 -1.46 2.60 -22.49
CA LEU A 17 -0.07 2.16 -22.48
C LEU A 17 0.60 2.46 -21.13
N LEU A 18 0.22 3.55 -20.49
CA LEU A 18 0.72 3.95 -19.16
C LEU A 18 -0.08 3.37 -17.99
N ALA A 19 -0.98 2.40 -18.23
CA ALA A 19 -1.67 1.71 -17.14
C ALA A 19 -0.73 0.85 -16.30
N THR A 20 0.36 0.37 -16.91
CA THR A 20 1.36 -0.44 -16.22
C THR A 20 2.25 0.44 -15.33
N PRO A 21 2.33 0.15 -14.02
CA PRO A 21 3.06 0.99 -13.07
C PRO A 21 4.55 1.12 -13.42
N ASP A 22 5.16 0.04 -13.91
CA ASP A 22 6.58 0.01 -14.30
C ASP A 22 6.83 0.88 -15.55
N LEU A 23 5.95 0.82 -16.55
CA LEU A 23 6.02 1.68 -17.75
C LEU A 23 5.84 3.15 -17.40
N LEU A 24 4.87 3.45 -16.54
CA LEU A 24 4.63 4.81 -16.08
C LEU A 24 5.86 5.39 -15.35
N ASP A 25 6.46 4.63 -14.44
CA ASP A 25 7.64 5.08 -13.70
C ASP A 25 8.85 5.28 -14.61
N ALA A 26 9.01 4.42 -15.62
CA ALA A 26 10.07 4.57 -16.61
C ALA A 26 9.87 5.86 -17.43
N VAL A 27 8.68 6.08 -17.99
CA VAL A 27 8.38 7.26 -18.80
C VAL A 27 8.53 8.54 -17.97
N LEU A 28 7.97 8.59 -16.75
CA LEU A 28 8.09 9.75 -15.88
C LEU A 28 9.54 10.04 -15.47
N ALA A 29 10.36 9.00 -15.24
CA ALA A 29 11.77 9.17 -14.95
C ALA A 29 12.53 9.79 -16.13
N GLN A 30 12.24 9.37 -17.37
CA GLN A 30 12.88 9.94 -18.55
C GLN A 30 12.43 11.37 -18.82
N VAL A 31 11.14 11.67 -18.64
CA VAL A 31 10.64 13.04 -18.69
C VAL A 31 11.35 13.91 -17.65
N ALA A 32 11.48 13.44 -16.40
CA ALA A 32 12.19 14.17 -15.36
C ALA A 32 13.65 14.45 -15.74
N SER A 33 14.39 13.41 -16.18
CA SER A 33 15.79 13.51 -16.57
C SER A 33 16.02 14.47 -17.74
N LEU A 34 15.16 14.43 -18.76
CA LEU A 34 15.27 15.33 -19.92
C LEU A 34 15.02 16.79 -19.52
N VAL A 35 14.04 17.04 -18.63
CA VAL A 35 13.77 18.39 -18.15
C VAL A 35 14.91 18.92 -17.27
N GLU A 36 15.48 18.09 -16.41
CA GLU A 36 16.65 18.48 -15.59
C GLU A 36 17.88 18.79 -16.45
N ALA A 37 18.07 18.04 -17.55
CA ALA A 37 19.12 18.29 -18.52
C ALA A 37 18.87 19.54 -19.40
N GLY A 38 17.67 20.12 -19.34
CA GLY A 38 17.26 21.24 -20.19
C GLY A 38 17.07 20.85 -21.65
N GLU A 39 16.90 19.55 -21.94
CA GLU A 39 16.71 19.05 -23.29
C GLU A 39 15.26 19.18 -23.75
N PRO A 40 15.00 19.44 -25.05
CA PRO A 40 13.65 19.48 -25.55
C PRO A 40 12.97 18.10 -25.44
N LEU A 41 11.82 18.06 -24.77
CA LEU A 41 11.11 16.81 -24.43
C LEU A 41 10.82 15.91 -25.63
N VAL A 42 10.29 16.48 -26.73
CA VAL A 42 9.87 15.69 -27.90
C VAL A 42 11.04 14.92 -28.55
N PRO A 43 12.14 15.58 -29.00
CA PRO A 43 13.26 14.86 -29.59
C PRO A 43 13.95 13.95 -28.58
N GLY A 44 14.12 14.36 -27.32
CA GLY A 44 14.73 13.52 -26.29
C GLY A 44 13.93 12.24 -26.02
N LEU A 45 12.60 12.32 -25.94
CA LEU A 45 11.74 11.14 -25.77
C LEU A 45 11.83 10.17 -26.95
N ARG A 46 11.98 10.69 -28.19
CA ARG A 46 12.16 9.84 -29.39
C ARG A 46 13.52 9.16 -29.40
N GLU A 47 14.58 9.89 -29.06
CA GLU A 47 15.94 9.34 -28.96
C GLU A 47 15.99 8.21 -27.92
N VAL A 48 15.48 8.47 -26.72
CA VAL A 48 15.39 7.44 -25.66
C VAL A 48 14.52 6.26 -26.10
N ALA A 49 13.45 6.50 -26.88
CA ALA A 49 12.61 5.43 -27.40
C ALA A 49 13.32 4.55 -28.44
N ASP A 50 14.20 5.11 -29.26
CA ASP A 50 14.97 4.36 -30.25
C ASP A 50 16.06 3.48 -29.62
N GLU A 51 16.53 3.85 -28.43
CA GLU A 51 17.45 3.02 -27.63
C GLU A 51 16.74 1.92 -26.80
N GLN A 52 15.41 1.98 -26.65
CA GLN A 52 14.67 0.99 -25.86
C GLN A 52 14.56 -0.37 -26.58
N SER A 53 15.00 -1.43 -25.89
CA SER A 53 14.88 -2.81 -26.36
C SER A 53 13.47 -3.39 -26.18
N ASP A 54 12.73 -2.95 -25.15
CA ASP A 54 11.35 -3.38 -24.92
C ASP A 54 10.38 -2.57 -25.78
N ARG A 55 9.61 -3.30 -26.61
CA ARG A 55 8.57 -2.74 -27.49
C ARG A 55 7.51 -1.94 -26.72
N SER A 56 7.18 -2.34 -25.50
CA SER A 56 6.15 -1.68 -24.70
C SER A 56 6.63 -0.32 -24.18
N HIS A 57 7.87 -0.27 -23.70
CA HIS A 57 8.53 0.98 -23.28
C HIS A 57 8.68 1.94 -24.46
N ARG A 58 9.17 1.42 -25.59
CA ARG A 58 9.28 2.21 -26.83
C ARG A 58 7.95 2.78 -27.27
N ALA A 59 6.89 1.97 -27.30
CA ALA A 59 5.55 2.42 -27.69
C ALA A 59 5.00 3.50 -26.74
N ALA A 60 5.22 3.36 -25.43
CA ALA A 60 4.78 4.35 -24.44
C ALA A 60 5.48 5.70 -24.61
N LEU A 61 6.81 5.70 -24.79
CA LEU A 61 7.58 6.92 -25.03
C LEU A 61 7.17 7.62 -26.32
N LEU A 62 7.03 6.88 -27.41
CA LEU A 62 6.58 7.43 -28.70
C LEU A 62 5.15 7.95 -28.64
N ALA A 63 4.26 7.31 -27.87
CA ALA A 63 2.89 7.79 -27.68
C ALA A 63 2.86 9.15 -26.98
N VAL A 64 3.64 9.33 -25.90
CA VAL A 64 3.73 10.61 -25.18
C VAL A 64 4.36 11.68 -26.07
N ALA A 65 5.47 11.37 -26.75
CA ALA A 65 6.11 12.29 -27.69
C ALA A 65 5.14 12.75 -28.80
N GLY A 66 4.34 11.83 -29.35
CA GLY A 66 3.34 12.12 -30.36
C GLY A 66 2.24 13.06 -29.87
N GLN A 67 1.77 12.93 -28.62
CA GLN A 67 0.78 13.86 -28.06
C GLN A 67 1.36 15.27 -27.85
N LEU A 68 2.61 15.35 -27.37
CA LEU A 68 3.31 16.63 -27.21
C LEU A 68 3.53 17.34 -28.56
N GLU A 69 3.81 16.59 -29.63
CA GLU A 69 3.92 17.13 -31.01
C GLU A 69 2.62 17.71 -31.54
N LEU A 70 1.47 17.18 -31.12
CA LEU A 70 0.16 17.72 -31.46
C LEU A 70 -0.16 19.03 -30.71
N GLY A 71 0.74 19.48 -29.82
CA GLY A 71 0.61 20.69 -29.04
C GLY A 71 -0.14 20.50 -27.72
N GLU A 72 -0.37 19.26 -27.28
CA GLU A 72 -0.88 19.01 -25.93
C GLU A 72 0.19 19.36 -24.88
N ASP A 73 -0.27 19.83 -23.73
CA ASP A 73 0.59 19.97 -22.57
C ASP A 73 0.93 18.60 -21.97
N LEU A 74 2.05 18.53 -21.25
CA LEU A 74 2.54 17.26 -20.67
C LEU A 74 1.52 16.57 -19.78
N SER A 75 0.71 17.32 -19.03
CA SER A 75 -0.29 16.74 -18.12
C SER A 75 -1.41 16.02 -18.90
N SER A 76 -1.93 16.65 -19.96
CA SER A 76 -2.93 16.07 -20.85
C SER A 76 -2.36 14.90 -21.67
N ALA A 77 -1.14 15.05 -22.21
CA ALA A 77 -0.48 14.00 -22.99
C ALA A 77 -0.34 12.69 -22.19
N LEU A 78 0.09 12.78 -20.93
CA LEU A 78 0.20 11.63 -20.03
C LEU A 78 -1.18 11.04 -19.70
N HIS A 79 -2.18 11.88 -19.44
CA HIS A 79 -3.55 11.42 -19.19
C HIS A 79 -4.14 10.67 -20.39
N HIS A 80 -3.97 11.20 -21.62
CA HIS A 80 -4.41 10.55 -22.85
C HIS A 80 -3.74 9.20 -23.10
N CYS A 81 -2.48 9.05 -22.70
CA CYS A 81 -1.74 7.78 -22.76
C CYS A 81 -2.13 6.78 -21.65
N GLY A 82 -3.07 7.14 -20.78
CA GLY A 82 -3.63 6.28 -19.75
C GLY A 82 -2.95 6.38 -18.38
N ALA A 83 -2.24 7.47 -18.09
CA ALA A 83 -1.67 7.70 -16.77
C ALA A 83 -2.79 7.84 -15.71
N PRO A 84 -2.60 7.31 -14.49
CA PRO A 84 -3.54 7.47 -13.38
C PRO A 84 -3.80 8.94 -13.07
N GLY A 85 -5.02 9.29 -12.63
CA GLY A 85 -5.46 10.68 -12.44
C GLY A 85 -4.65 11.52 -11.43
N ILE A 86 -3.77 10.90 -10.64
CA ILE A 86 -2.81 11.62 -9.79
C ILE A 86 -1.66 12.23 -10.60
N VAL A 87 -1.21 11.58 -11.67
CA VAL A 87 -0.02 12.01 -12.44
C VAL A 87 -0.22 13.37 -13.10
N PRO A 88 -1.34 13.66 -13.80
CA PRO A 88 -1.57 14.98 -14.37
C PRO A 88 -1.55 16.09 -13.31
N ALA A 89 -2.13 15.83 -12.13
CA ALA A 89 -2.12 16.79 -11.02
C ALA A 89 -0.71 17.07 -10.48
N VAL A 90 0.14 16.05 -10.39
CA VAL A 90 1.55 16.22 -9.99
C VAL A 90 2.34 16.99 -11.04
N VAL A 91 2.12 16.69 -12.33
CA VAL A 91 2.76 17.40 -13.44
C VAL A 91 2.33 18.87 -13.48
N GLU A 92 1.04 19.15 -13.31
CA GLU A 92 0.52 20.53 -13.24
C GLU A 92 1.14 21.30 -12.07
N ALA A 93 1.20 20.69 -10.88
CA ALA A 93 1.86 21.29 -9.72
C ALA A 93 3.34 21.60 -10.01
N ALA A 94 4.02 20.69 -10.69
CA ALA A 94 5.43 20.83 -11.01
C ALA A 94 5.72 21.84 -12.13
N GLN A 95 4.81 21.98 -13.10
CA GLN A 95 4.87 23.01 -14.13
C GLN A 95 4.66 24.40 -13.52
N ARG A 96 3.70 24.53 -12.60
CA ARG A 96 3.41 25.80 -11.93
C ARG A 96 4.53 26.25 -10.99
N SER A 97 5.24 25.32 -10.36
CA SER A 97 6.44 25.63 -9.57
C SER A 97 7.70 25.85 -10.42
N GLY A 98 7.64 25.57 -11.73
CA GLY A 98 8.78 25.67 -12.64
C GLY A 98 9.86 24.60 -12.44
N ARG A 99 9.56 23.53 -11.68
CA ARG A 99 10.52 22.51 -11.21
C ARG A 99 10.02 21.11 -11.52
N VAL A 100 9.69 20.88 -12.79
CA VAL A 100 9.12 19.61 -13.30
C VAL A 100 10.04 18.43 -13.02
N GLY A 101 11.34 18.56 -13.30
CA GLY A 101 12.34 17.51 -13.08
C GLY A 101 12.35 16.97 -11.66
N GLU A 102 12.64 17.85 -10.70
CA GLU A 102 12.77 17.51 -9.28
C GLU A 102 11.50 16.86 -8.70
N ILE A 103 10.33 17.43 -8.97
CA ILE A 103 9.06 16.93 -8.42
C ILE A 103 8.67 15.60 -9.07
N LEU A 104 8.86 15.42 -10.38
CA LEU A 104 8.59 14.13 -11.03
C LEU A 104 9.57 13.06 -10.55
N GLN A 105 10.85 13.39 -10.33
CA GLN A 105 11.84 12.46 -9.80
C GLN A 105 11.47 12.03 -8.37
N SER A 106 11.09 12.97 -7.51
CA SER A 106 10.57 12.71 -6.15
C SER A 106 9.34 11.80 -6.18
N TYR A 107 8.39 12.07 -7.10
CA TYR A 107 7.21 11.23 -7.30
C TYR A 107 7.55 9.80 -7.72
N VAL A 108 8.42 9.64 -8.73
CA VAL A 108 8.87 8.32 -9.20
C VAL A 108 9.56 7.55 -8.08
N GLN A 109 10.41 8.22 -7.30
CA GLN A 109 11.11 7.59 -6.18
C GLN A 109 10.13 7.11 -5.10
N HIS A 110 9.17 7.94 -4.72
CA HIS A 110 8.12 7.56 -3.77
C HIS A 110 7.29 6.37 -4.30
N ARG A 111 6.88 6.40 -5.57
CA ARG A 111 6.15 5.29 -6.20
C ARG A 111 6.96 3.99 -6.20
N ARG A 112 8.26 4.04 -6.53
CA ARG A 112 9.15 2.88 -6.52
C ARG A 112 9.29 2.29 -5.12
N GLN A 113 9.41 3.13 -4.10
CA GLN A 113 9.43 2.68 -2.70
C GLN A 113 8.12 1.98 -2.33
N LEU A 114 6.96 2.54 -2.67
CA LEU A 114 5.67 1.89 -2.43
C LEU A 114 5.56 0.51 -3.11
N VAL A 115 5.97 0.42 -4.38
CA VAL A 115 5.97 -0.86 -5.11
C VAL A 115 6.91 -1.87 -4.45
N GLN A 116 8.11 -1.45 -4.05
CA GLN A 116 9.05 -2.32 -3.34
C GLN A 116 8.50 -2.78 -2.00
N MET A 117 7.86 -1.88 -1.24
CA MET A 117 7.18 -2.23 0.01
C MET A 117 6.14 -3.30 -0.27
N GLN A 118 5.20 -3.05 -1.19
CA GLN A 118 4.15 -4.01 -1.58
C GLN A 118 4.72 -5.37 -1.98
N ARG A 119 5.78 -5.39 -2.81
CA ARG A 119 6.47 -6.64 -3.20
C ARG A 119 7.04 -7.38 -1.99
N ARG A 120 7.63 -6.67 -1.02
CA ARG A 120 8.12 -7.27 0.24
C ARG A 120 6.97 -7.85 1.08
N LEU A 121 5.84 -7.13 1.18
CA LEU A 121 4.67 -7.60 1.93
C LEU A 121 4.10 -8.88 1.32
N ILE A 122 3.96 -8.89 0.00
CA ILE A 122 3.38 -10.01 -0.72
C ILE A 122 4.36 -11.20 -0.74
N GLY A 123 5.66 -10.93 -0.91
CA GLY A 123 6.70 -11.95 -0.88
C GLY A 123 6.78 -12.69 0.45
N SER A 124 6.51 -12.02 1.57
CA SER A 124 6.54 -12.65 2.90
C SER A 124 5.32 -13.52 3.22
N LEU A 125 4.22 -13.42 2.44
CA LEU A 125 3.05 -14.30 2.60
C LEU A 125 3.31 -15.74 2.13
N ALA A 126 4.38 -16.00 1.39
CA ALA A 126 4.69 -17.34 0.89
C ALA A 126 4.81 -18.38 2.02
N TYR A 127 5.48 -18.02 3.13
CA TYR A 127 5.71 -18.94 4.24
C TYR A 127 4.42 -19.28 5.03
N PRO A 128 3.61 -18.29 5.50
CA PRO A 128 2.31 -18.57 6.13
C PRO A 128 1.40 -19.45 5.26
N LEU A 129 1.46 -19.26 3.95
CA LEU A 129 0.62 -19.97 2.98
C LEU A 129 1.00 -21.46 2.84
N ILE A 130 2.30 -21.77 2.81
CA ILE A 130 2.81 -23.15 2.83
C ILE A 130 2.44 -23.84 4.15
N LEU A 131 2.63 -23.15 5.27
CA LEU A 131 2.29 -23.70 6.59
C LEU A 131 0.78 -23.96 6.72
N PHE A 132 -0.05 -23.05 6.22
CA PHE A 132 -1.50 -23.21 6.17
C PHE A 132 -1.92 -24.40 5.30
N LEU A 133 -1.29 -24.57 4.12
CA LEU A 133 -1.53 -25.72 3.24
C LEU A 133 -1.15 -27.04 3.94
N LEU A 134 0.03 -27.11 4.55
CA LEU A 134 0.50 -28.29 5.29
C LEU A 134 -0.46 -28.64 6.43
N THR A 135 -0.93 -27.63 7.16
CA THR A 135 -1.91 -27.80 8.24
C THR A 135 -3.24 -28.32 7.71
N ALA A 136 -3.74 -27.77 6.61
CA ALA A 136 -4.99 -28.23 6.00
C ALA A 136 -4.88 -29.71 5.56
N ILE A 137 -3.73 -30.11 4.99
CA ILE A 137 -3.46 -31.51 4.63
C ILE A 137 -3.47 -32.38 5.89
N LEU A 138 -2.67 -32.03 6.90
CA LEU A 138 -2.56 -32.80 8.15
C LEU A 138 -3.90 -32.91 8.88
N GLY A 139 -4.63 -31.81 8.99
CA GLY A 139 -5.95 -31.77 9.62
C GLY A 139 -6.98 -32.61 8.87
N THR A 140 -6.96 -32.56 7.54
CA THR A 140 -7.84 -33.39 6.70
C THR A 140 -7.53 -34.88 6.86
N VAL A 141 -6.25 -35.26 6.89
CA VAL A 141 -5.84 -36.65 7.10
C VAL A 141 -6.22 -37.11 8.51
N LEU A 142 -5.91 -36.32 9.55
CA LEU A 142 -6.21 -36.66 10.93
C LEU A 142 -7.70 -36.81 11.17
N LEU A 143 -8.51 -35.82 10.77
CA LEU A 143 -9.95 -35.86 11.02
C LEU A 143 -10.69 -36.76 10.03
N GLY A 144 -10.33 -36.75 8.75
CA GLY A 144 -11.03 -37.52 7.71
C GLY A 144 -10.76 -39.03 7.75
N ILE A 145 -9.56 -39.45 8.16
CA ILE A 145 -9.18 -40.87 8.20
C ILE A 145 -9.18 -41.41 9.63
N PHE A 146 -8.51 -40.75 10.58
CA PHE A 146 -8.36 -41.32 11.92
C PHE A 146 -9.64 -41.21 12.74
N ALA A 147 -10.34 -40.07 12.74
CA ALA A 147 -11.52 -39.91 13.58
C ALA A 147 -12.64 -40.96 13.30
N PRO A 148 -13.00 -41.30 12.04
CA PRO A 148 -13.97 -42.36 11.76
C PRO A 148 -13.54 -43.76 12.21
N GLN A 149 -12.24 -44.05 12.24
CA GLN A 149 -11.74 -45.33 12.76
C GLN A 149 -12.03 -45.45 14.25
N PHE A 150 -11.82 -44.37 15.02
CA PHE A 150 -12.16 -44.33 16.44
C PHE A 150 -13.67 -44.50 16.70
N ASP A 151 -14.56 -43.94 15.87
CA ASP A 151 -16.02 -44.16 15.99
C ASP A 151 -16.36 -45.66 15.94
N SER A 152 -15.82 -46.38 14.94
CA SER A 152 -16.07 -47.82 14.80
C SER A 152 -15.57 -48.63 15.99
N MET A 153 -14.43 -48.23 16.56
CA MET A 153 -13.87 -48.83 17.77
C MET A 153 -14.78 -48.57 18.97
N TYR A 154 -15.21 -47.33 19.20
CA TYR A 154 -16.01 -47.00 20.37
C TYR A 154 -17.40 -47.63 20.37
N ARG A 155 -18.03 -47.74 19.20
CA ARG A 155 -19.31 -48.46 19.08
C ARG A 155 -19.20 -49.93 19.51
N SER A 156 -18.04 -50.55 19.33
CA SER A 156 -17.80 -51.94 19.77
C SER A 156 -17.68 -52.10 21.30
N PHE A 157 -17.32 -51.03 22.01
CA PHE A 157 -17.22 -51.03 23.49
C PHE A 157 -18.54 -50.68 24.19
N GLY A 158 -19.59 -50.29 23.46
CA GLY A 158 -20.93 -50.08 24.01
C GLY A 158 -21.08 -48.95 25.02
N THR A 159 -20.13 -48.01 25.08
CA THR A 159 -20.14 -46.89 26.04
C THR A 159 -20.64 -45.59 25.42
N GLU A 160 -21.37 -44.78 26.19
CA GLU A 160 -21.79 -43.44 25.77
C GLU A 160 -20.58 -42.52 25.61
N LEU A 161 -20.45 -41.94 24.42
CA LEU A 161 -19.36 -41.01 24.10
C LEU A 161 -19.64 -39.64 24.72
N PRO A 162 -18.61 -38.97 25.28
CA PRO A 162 -18.75 -37.59 25.72
C PRO A 162 -19.19 -36.66 24.57
N LEU A 163 -19.97 -35.62 24.89
CA LEU A 163 -20.45 -34.60 23.93
C LEU A 163 -19.33 -33.99 23.07
N THR A 164 -18.13 -33.81 23.64
CA THR A 164 -16.96 -33.26 22.95
C THR A 164 -16.39 -34.22 21.90
N THR A 165 -16.44 -35.53 22.15
CA THR A 165 -16.00 -36.56 21.19
C THR A 165 -17.02 -36.70 20.06
N HIS A 166 -18.32 -36.59 20.34
CA HIS A 166 -19.35 -36.58 19.27
C HIS A 166 -19.19 -35.43 18.28
N TRP A 167 -18.86 -34.22 18.76
CA TRP A 167 -18.54 -33.08 17.90
C TRP A 167 -17.30 -33.33 17.03
N LEU A 168 -16.27 -33.95 17.58
CA LEU A 168 -15.07 -34.28 16.83
C LEU A 168 -15.30 -35.38 15.78
N LEU A 169 -16.07 -36.41 16.11
CA LEU A 169 -16.40 -37.49 15.19
C LEU A 169 -17.30 -37.00 14.05
N SER A 170 -18.27 -36.12 14.33
CA SER A 170 -19.07 -35.48 13.28
C SER A 170 -18.24 -34.57 12.39
N ALA A 171 -17.30 -33.79 12.94
CA ALA A 171 -16.32 -33.05 12.15
C ALA A 171 -15.44 -33.98 11.30
N GLY A 172 -15.05 -35.15 11.83
CA GLY A 172 -14.31 -36.16 11.09
C GLY A 172 -15.07 -36.76 9.91
N LEU A 173 -16.36 -37.06 10.08
CA LEU A 173 -17.22 -37.53 8.99
C LEU A 173 -17.41 -36.44 7.92
N PHE A 174 -17.60 -35.19 8.33
CA PHE A 174 -17.63 -34.06 7.41
C PHE A 174 -16.31 -33.90 6.64
N MET A 175 -15.16 -34.05 7.32
CA MET A 175 -13.85 -34.03 6.67
C MET A 175 -13.61 -35.24 5.76
N ARG A 176 -14.23 -36.39 6.05
CA ARG A 176 -14.14 -37.56 5.16
C ARG A 176 -14.88 -37.31 3.84
N GLU A 177 -16.04 -36.68 3.89
CA GLU A 177 -16.88 -36.43 2.70
C GLU A 177 -16.42 -35.18 1.93
N TYR A 178 -16.10 -34.09 2.63
CA TYR A 178 -15.77 -32.79 2.04
C TYR A 178 -14.29 -32.40 2.16
N GLY A 179 -13.44 -33.19 2.81
CA GLY A 179 -12.04 -32.81 3.08
C GLY A 179 -11.21 -32.62 1.82
N ILE A 180 -11.41 -33.45 0.79
CA ILE A 180 -10.74 -33.27 -0.52
C ILE A 180 -11.19 -31.97 -1.17
N PHE A 181 -12.48 -31.62 -1.06
CA PHE A 181 -13.01 -30.34 -1.56
C PHE A 181 -12.42 -29.16 -0.79
N ILE A 182 -12.32 -29.24 0.54
CA ILE A 182 -11.68 -28.21 1.37
C ILE A 182 -10.21 -28.05 0.98
N LEU A 183 -9.47 -29.15 0.80
CA LEU A 183 -8.08 -29.10 0.38
C LEU A 183 -7.93 -28.49 -1.02
N ALA A 184 -8.84 -28.80 -1.95
CA ALA A 184 -8.86 -28.19 -3.28
C ALA A 184 -9.12 -26.68 -3.21
N VAL A 185 -10.04 -26.23 -2.34
CA VAL A 185 -10.31 -24.80 -2.11
C VAL A 185 -9.10 -24.11 -1.47
N VAL A 186 -8.49 -24.72 -0.45
CA VAL A 186 -7.28 -24.18 0.19
C VAL A 186 -6.14 -24.08 -0.81
N LEU A 187 -5.89 -25.13 -1.59
CA LEU A 187 -4.87 -25.14 -2.63
C LEU A 187 -5.16 -24.09 -3.71
N ALA A 188 -6.42 -23.91 -4.11
CA ALA A 188 -6.81 -22.87 -5.05
C ALA A 188 -6.54 -21.47 -4.50
N VAL A 189 -6.83 -21.21 -3.22
CA VAL A 189 -6.53 -19.93 -2.55
C VAL A 189 -5.02 -19.72 -2.45
N VAL A 190 -4.27 -20.76 -2.08
CA VAL A 190 -2.80 -20.74 -2.00
C VAL A 190 -2.18 -20.43 -3.36
N LEU A 191 -2.59 -21.15 -4.39
CA LEU A 191 -2.11 -20.94 -5.75
C LEU A 191 -2.54 -19.58 -6.27
N PHE A 192 -3.74 -19.11 -5.95
CA PHE A 192 -4.22 -17.79 -6.33
C PHE A 192 -3.35 -16.68 -5.70
N VAL A 193 -3.06 -16.75 -4.40
CA VAL A 193 -2.20 -15.78 -3.71
C VAL A 193 -0.76 -15.85 -4.23
N ALA A 194 -0.23 -17.05 -4.50
CA ALA A 194 1.12 -17.24 -5.05
C ALA A 194 1.25 -16.81 -6.52
N LEU A 195 0.23 -17.05 -7.35
CA LEU A 195 0.20 -16.53 -8.71
C LEU A 195 0.05 -15.01 -8.69
N TYR A 196 -0.79 -14.47 -7.81
CA TYR A 196 -0.94 -13.03 -7.64
C TYR A 196 0.38 -12.38 -7.21
N SER A 197 1.15 -13.03 -6.31
CA SER A 197 2.45 -12.48 -5.88
C SER A 197 3.45 -12.37 -7.02
N VAL A 198 3.53 -13.38 -7.88
CA VAL A 198 4.43 -13.41 -9.02
C VAL A 198 3.94 -12.49 -10.15
N PHE A 199 2.63 -12.47 -10.40
CA PHE A 199 2.02 -11.76 -11.54
C PHE A 199 1.67 -10.30 -11.23
N SER A 200 1.75 -9.85 -9.97
CA SER A 200 1.60 -8.43 -9.59
C SER A 200 2.64 -7.49 -10.20
N SER A 201 3.67 -8.03 -10.88
CA SER A 201 4.60 -7.25 -11.72
C SER A 201 4.00 -6.86 -13.08
N GLN A 202 2.83 -7.38 -13.48
CA GLN A 202 2.12 -7.05 -14.74
C GLN A 202 0.61 -6.86 -14.48
N PRO A 203 0.18 -5.69 -13.94
CA PRO A 203 -1.19 -5.50 -13.46
C PRO A 203 -2.24 -5.22 -14.54
N ALA A 204 -1.86 -4.87 -15.78
CA ALA A 204 -2.83 -4.37 -16.77
C ALA A 204 -3.94 -5.37 -17.14
N GLU A 205 -3.62 -6.67 -17.22
CA GLU A 205 -4.61 -7.70 -17.55
C GLU A 205 -5.28 -8.29 -16.30
N LEU A 206 -4.52 -8.45 -15.22
CA LEU A 206 -4.96 -9.05 -13.97
C LEU A 206 -5.95 -8.17 -13.20
N GLU A 207 -5.78 -6.85 -13.23
CA GLU A 207 -6.64 -5.88 -12.56
C GLU A 207 -8.05 -5.84 -13.17
N SER A 208 -8.15 -6.00 -14.49
CA SER A 208 -9.42 -6.10 -15.21
C SER A 208 -10.19 -7.41 -14.93
N PHE A 209 -9.47 -8.48 -14.58
CA PHE A 209 -10.04 -9.78 -14.25
C PHE A 209 -10.47 -9.85 -12.77
N LEU A 210 -9.68 -9.28 -11.84
CA LEU A 210 -10.00 -9.26 -10.41
C LEU A 210 -11.17 -8.34 -10.04
N GLN A 211 -11.40 -7.24 -10.77
CA GLN A 211 -12.58 -6.39 -10.54
C GLN A 211 -13.90 -7.12 -10.79
N LYS A 212 -13.86 -8.27 -11.48
CA LYS A 212 -15.03 -9.15 -11.68
C LYS A 212 -15.26 -10.12 -10.53
N ILE A 213 -14.33 -10.24 -9.58
CA ILE A 213 -14.43 -11.14 -8.41
C ILE A 213 -14.55 -10.30 -7.12
N PRO A 214 -15.78 -9.85 -6.77
CA PRO A 214 -16.02 -8.88 -5.69
C PRO A 214 -15.60 -9.34 -4.28
N ARG A 215 -15.38 -10.65 -4.05
CA ARG A 215 -15.10 -11.19 -2.70
C ARG A 215 -13.61 -11.24 -2.34
N ILE A 216 -12.72 -11.42 -3.31
CA ILE A 216 -11.26 -11.48 -3.07
C ILE A 216 -10.67 -10.06 -2.96
N GLY A 217 -11.27 -9.10 -3.68
CA GLY A 217 -10.89 -7.69 -3.61
C GLY A 217 -10.97 -7.12 -2.21
N TRP A 218 -11.87 -7.59 -1.33
CA TRP A 218 -11.95 -7.09 0.05
C TRP A 218 -10.74 -7.53 0.89
N VAL A 219 -10.31 -8.80 0.85
CA VAL A 219 -9.15 -9.24 1.67
C VAL A 219 -7.89 -8.48 1.25
N LEU A 220 -7.68 -8.32 -0.05
CA LEU A 220 -6.57 -7.52 -0.58
C LEU A 220 -6.73 -6.02 -0.30
N ALA A 221 -7.95 -5.46 -0.39
CA ALA A 221 -8.22 -4.07 -0.02
C ALA A 221 -8.11 -3.84 1.50
N LEU A 222 -8.23 -4.87 2.32
CA LEU A 222 -8.01 -4.78 3.76
C LEU A 222 -6.52 -4.53 4.06
N PHE A 223 -5.63 -5.26 3.36
CA PHE A 223 -4.18 -5.10 3.49
C PHE A 223 -3.65 -3.89 2.70
N SER A 224 -4.16 -3.64 1.50
CA SER A 224 -3.79 -2.51 0.64
C SER A 224 -4.36 -1.18 1.15
N GLY A 225 -5.65 -1.13 1.46
CA GLY A 225 -6.35 0.08 1.90
C GLY A 225 -5.92 0.61 3.28
N TRP A 226 -5.40 -0.25 4.15
CA TRP A 226 -4.84 0.17 5.45
C TRP A 226 -3.52 0.92 5.30
N ASN A 227 -2.68 0.51 4.34
CA ASN A 227 -1.40 1.15 4.05
C ASN A 227 -1.55 2.39 3.15
N LEU A 228 -2.55 2.40 2.26
CA LEU A 228 -2.80 3.53 1.34
C LEU A 228 -2.93 4.86 2.06
N ARG A 229 -3.50 4.89 3.27
CA ARG A 229 -3.66 6.13 4.02
C ARG A 229 -2.34 6.70 4.53
N LEU A 230 -1.43 5.86 5.04
CA LEU A 230 -0.12 6.31 5.49
C LEU A 230 0.77 6.67 4.30
N ALA A 231 0.72 5.87 3.23
CA ALA A 231 1.42 6.15 1.97
C ALA A 231 0.97 7.48 1.35
N GLU A 232 -0.33 7.77 1.36
CA GLU A 232 -0.86 9.05 0.86
C GLU A 232 -0.39 10.24 1.71
N GLN A 233 -0.30 10.06 3.03
CA GLN A 233 0.24 11.10 3.92
C GLN A 233 1.74 11.32 3.66
N ALA A 234 2.53 10.26 3.52
CA ALA A 234 3.95 10.35 3.16
C ALA A 234 4.15 11.05 1.81
N TRP A 235 3.35 10.68 0.81
CA TRP A 235 3.38 11.32 -0.51
C TRP A 235 3.10 12.82 -0.42
N LEU A 236 2.02 13.22 0.26
CA LEU A 236 1.66 14.63 0.39
C LEU A 236 2.72 15.43 1.14
N SER A 237 3.31 14.85 2.19
CA SER A 237 4.42 15.48 2.91
C SER A 237 5.62 15.69 1.99
N ARG A 238 6.05 14.68 1.21
CA ARG A 238 7.15 14.85 0.24
C ARG A 238 6.84 15.82 -0.87
N LEU A 239 5.62 15.81 -1.40
CA LEU A 239 5.21 16.76 -2.43
C LEU A 239 5.28 18.19 -1.91
N LEU A 240 4.79 18.43 -0.69
CA LEU A 240 4.92 19.73 -0.04
C LEU A 240 6.39 20.08 0.22
N ALA A 241 7.22 19.13 0.69
CA ALA A 241 8.64 19.35 0.89
C ALA A 241 9.34 19.77 -0.42
N SER A 242 9.11 19.04 -1.52
CA SER A 242 9.66 19.39 -2.83
C SER A 242 9.18 20.76 -3.31
N LEU A 243 7.90 21.11 -3.12
CA LEU A 243 7.38 22.44 -3.47
C LEU A 243 8.04 23.55 -2.62
N LEU A 244 8.23 23.34 -1.33
CA LEU A 244 8.89 24.31 -0.45
C LEU A 244 10.39 24.45 -0.75
N ARG A 245 11.10 23.36 -1.08
CA ARG A 245 12.49 23.40 -1.59
C ARG A 245 12.62 24.22 -2.87
N CYS A 246 11.55 24.27 -3.66
CA CYS A 246 11.43 25.09 -4.85
C CYS A 246 11.01 26.55 -4.57
N ASP A 247 11.08 27.00 -3.31
CA ASP A 247 10.69 28.34 -2.85
C ASP A 247 9.22 28.69 -3.13
N VAL A 248 8.35 27.68 -3.32
CA VAL A 248 6.91 27.93 -3.44
C VAL A 248 6.37 28.37 -2.08
N PRO A 249 5.63 29.51 -2.00
CA PRO A 249 5.04 29.95 -0.74
C PRO A 249 4.14 28.89 -0.11
N LEU A 250 4.22 28.70 1.20
CA LEU A 250 3.50 27.64 1.92
C LEU A 250 2.00 27.52 1.57
N PRO A 251 1.19 28.61 1.50
CA PRO A 251 -0.21 28.50 1.12
C PRO A 251 -0.41 28.00 -0.32
N GLU A 252 0.43 28.44 -1.25
CA GLU A 252 0.40 28.02 -2.65
C GLU A 252 0.87 26.57 -2.80
N ALA A 253 1.85 26.13 -2.01
CA ALA A 253 2.28 24.74 -1.97
C ALA A 253 1.13 23.79 -1.58
N PHE A 254 0.29 24.17 -0.60
CA PHE A 254 -0.90 23.40 -0.23
C PHE A 254 -1.96 23.36 -1.33
N ASP A 255 -2.17 24.45 -2.07
CA ASP A 255 -3.10 24.48 -3.20
C ASP A 255 -2.62 23.60 -4.36
N LEU A 256 -1.33 23.65 -4.67
CA LEU A 256 -0.71 22.84 -5.72
C LEU A 256 -0.70 21.34 -5.34
N ALA A 257 -0.52 21.01 -4.06
CA ALA A 257 -0.54 19.63 -3.58
C ALA A 257 -1.97 19.04 -3.49
N ALA A 258 -3.00 19.86 -3.30
CA ALA A 258 -4.37 19.37 -3.07
C ALA A 258 -4.94 18.50 -4.21
N PRO A 259 -4.82 18.85 -5.50
CA PRO A 259 -5.27 18.00 -6.61
C PRO A 259 -4.56 16.63 -6.64
N ALA A 260 -3.30 16.56 -6.20
CA ALA A 260 -2.52 15.33 -6.13
C ALA A 260 -2.92 14.41 -4.95
N ALA A 261 -3.74 14.88 -4.00
CA ALA A 261 -4.32 14.03 -2.96
C ALA A 261 -5.39 13.10 -3.55
N GLN A 262 -5.25 11.79 -3.32
CA GLN A 262 -6.17 10.76 -3.83
C GLN A 262 -7.50 10.76 -3.06
N ASN A 263 -7.43 10.97 -1.76
CA ASN A 263 -8.56 10.98 -0.85
C ASN A 263 -9.21 12.36 -0.82
N ARG A 264 -10.53 12.38 -0.98
CA ARG A 264 -11.35 13.60 -0.91
C ARG A 264 -11.14 14.35 0.41
N PHE A 265 -11.00 13.63 1.52
CA PHE A 265 -10.73 14.24 2.83
C PHE A 265 -9.40 15.00 2.82
N ASN A 266 -8.32 14.37 2.31
CA ASN A 266 -7.00 14.99 2.29
C ASN A 266 -6.96 16.20 1.36
N ARG A 267 -7.58 16.08 0.18
CA ARG A 267 -7.74 17.18 -0.78
C ARG A 267 -8.43 18.39 -0.16
N GLN A 268 -9.52 18.16 0.59
CA GLN A 268 -10.26 19.23 1.24
C GLN A 268 -9.45 19.85 2.39
N ALA A 269 -8.73 19.03 3.17
CA ALA A 269 -7.87 19.50 4.24
C ALA A 269 -6.73 20.38 3.72
N CYS A 270 -6.05 20.01 2.62
CA CYS A 270 -5.00 20.85 2.02
C CYS A 270 -5.55 22.21 1.58
N ARG A 271 -6.72 22.24 0.92
CA ARG A 271 -7.38 23.50 0.53
C ARG A 271 -7.78 24.36 1.72
N GLN A 272 -8.25 23.72 2.79
CA GLN A 272 -8.63 24.44 4.01
C GLN A 272 -7.40 25.08 4.66
N VAL A 273 -6.30 24.33 4.81
CA VAL A 273 -5.04 24.85 5.36
C VAL A 273 -4.48 25.98 4.50
N ALA A 274 -4.54 25.85 3.16
CA ALA A 274 -4.14 26.92 2.25
C ALA A 274 -4.93 28.21 2.49
N GLU A 275 -6.26 28.10 2.66
CA GLU A 275 -7.14 29.23 2.92
C GLU A 275 -6.84 29.88 4.29
N GLU A 276 -6.73 29.06 5.34
CA GLU A 276 -6.42 29.51 6.71
C GLU A 276 -5.07 30.27 6.75
N LEU A 277 -4.05 29.74 6.06
CA LEU A 277 -2.75 30.41 5.93
C LEU A 277 -2.84 31.74 5.16
N ARG A 278 -3.65 31.82 4.08
CA ARG A 278 -3.83 33.06 3.31
C ARG A 278 -4.56 34.15 4.11
N GLN A 279 -5.49 33.75 4.97
CA GLN A 279 -6.24 34.67 5.82
C GLN A 279 -5.45 35.13 7.06
N GLY A 280 -4.28 34.53 7.32
CA GLY A 280 -3.52 34.77 8.55
C GLY A 280 -4.22 34.20 9.80
N GLU A 281 -5.22 33.34 9.61
CA GLU A 281 -5.88 32.63 10.68
C GLU A 281 -5.03 31.40 11.04
N HIS A 282 -4.71 31.25 12.32
CA HIS A 282 -3.95 30.11 12.81
C HIS A 282 -4.75 29.35 13.86
N PRO A 283 -5.88 28.71 13.48
CA PRO A 283 -6.74 28.00 14.42
C PRO A 283 -6.02 26.84 15.14
N TRP A 284 -4.89 26.35 14.60
CA TRP A 284 -4.01 25.38 15.26
C TRP A 284 -3.07 25.99 16.32
N ARG A 285 -2.82 27.31 16.31
CA ARG A 285 -1.92 27.97 17.28
C ARG A 285 -2.50 27.97 18.70
N GLU A 286 -3.83 28.01 18.81
CA GLU A 286 -4.57 28.01 20.09
C GLU A 286 -4.96 26.60 20.57
N GLU A 287 -4.64 25.56 19.80
CA GLU A 287 -5.05 24.18 20.13
C GLU A 287 -4.14 23.54 21.20
N PHE A 288 -3.01 24.18 21.53
CA PHE A 288 -1.98 23.68 22.43
C PHE A 288 -2.00 24.33 23.81
N SER A 289 -1.78 23.53 24.85
CA SER A 289 -1.45 24.03 26.19
C SER A 289 -0.09 24.74 26.17
N GLY A 290 0.13 25.69 27.08
CA GLY A 290 1.36 26.49 27.13
C GLY A 290 2.65 25.65 27.23
N ASP A 291 2.58 24.45 27.83
CA ASP A 291 3.73 23.56 27.99
C ASP A 291 4.25 23.01 26.65
N VAL A 292 3.35 22.64 25.73
CA VAL A 292 3.70 22.15 24.40
C VAL A 292 4.35 23.24 23.57
N GLN A 293 3.80 24.46 23.60
CA GLN A 293 4.39 25.60 22.88
C GLN A 293 5.80 25.91 23.38
N GLN A 294 6.03 25.75 24.69
CA GLN A 294 7.34 25.98 25.30
C GLN A 294 8.33 24.86 24.96
N HIS A 295 7.88 23.62 24.81
CA HIS A 295 8.71 22.47 24.40
C HIS A 295 9.02 22.47 22.90
N LEU A 296 8.08 22.89 22.04
CA LEU A 296 8.31 23.08 20.60
C LEU A 296 9.39 24.14 20.32
N ALA A 297 9.53 25.12 21.20
CA ALA A 297 10.55 26.17 21.11
C ALA A 297 11.96 25.70 21.56
N THR A 298 12.07 24.60 22.32
CA THR A 298 13.34 24.06 22.84
C THR A 298 13.87 22.86 22.07
N ALA A 299 13.06 22.23 21.23
CA ALA A 299 13.50 21.06 20.48
C ALA A 299 14.58 21.47 19.45
N ALA A 300 15.76 20.86 19.59
CA ALA A 300 16.97 21.30 18.89
C ALA A 300 17.17 20.61 17.54
N THR A 301 16.46 19.49 17.31
CA THR A 301 16.59 18.69 16.10
C THR A 301 15.23 18.39 15.46
N PRO A 302 15.15 18.30 14.11
CA PRO A 302 13.92 17.88 13.41
C PRO A 302 13.40 16.52 13.89
N GLU A 303 14.31 15.59 14.22
CA GLU A 303 14.01 14.24 14.71
C GLU A 303 13.26 14.25 16.04
N GLU A 304 13.77 14.99 17.03
CA GLU A 304 13.10 15.18 18.33
C GLU A 304 11.73 15.84 18.17
N LEU A 305 11.62 16.86 17.30
CA LEU A 305 10.34 17.49 16.99
C LEU A 305 9.35 16.50 16.37
N ALA A 306 9.79 15.66 15.44
CA ALA A 306 8.89 14.75 14.74
C ALA A 306 8.37 13.62 15.63
N GLU A 307 9.21 13.13 16.55
CA GLU A 307 8.81 12.17 17.59
C GLU A 307 7.80 12.79 18.56
N MET A 308 8.05 14.02 19.01
CA MET A 308 7.12 14.76 19.89
C MET A 308 5.78 15.06 19.23
N LEU A 309 5.78 15.51 17.97
CA LEU A 309 4.56 15.72 17.19
C LEU A 309 3.79 14.41 16.95
N GLU A 310 4.47 13.26 16.94
CA GLU A 310 3.83 11.95 16.87
C GLU A 310 3.14 11.58 18.19
N GLU A 311 3.82 11.76 19.33
CA GLU A 311 3.25 11.51 20.66
C GLU A 311 1.99 12.36 20.86
N GLU A 312 2.08 13.64 20.50
CA GLU A 312 0.98 14.59 20.52
C GLU A 312 -0.16 14.20 19.57
N ALA A 313 0.14 13.74 18.35
CA ALA A 313 -0.89 13.20 17.47
C ALA A 313 -1.60 11.98 18.10
N GLY A 314 -0.94 11.24 18.99
CA GLY A 314 -1.51 10.19 19.83
C GLY A 314 -2.49 10.74 20.87
N GLU A 315 -2.10 11.77 21.60
CA GLU A 315 -2.94 12.43 22.62
C GLU A 315 -4.15 13.15 22.00
N LEU A 316 -3.93 13.93 20.93
CA LEU A 316 -5.00 14.59 20.19
C LEU A 316 -5.99 13.58 19.60
N ARG A 317 -5.54 12.37 19.22
CA ARG A 317 -6.46 11.28 18.82
C ARG A 317 -7.32 10.84 20.00
N GLN A 318 -6.78 10.72 21.21
CA GLN A 318 -7.59 10.39 22.40
C GLN A 318 -8.58 11.51 22.71
N ILE A 319 -8.13 12.76 22.73
CA ILE A 319 -8.97 13.95 23.03
C ILE A 319 -10.06 14.13 21.98
N ASN A 320 -9.76 14.02 20.69
CA ASN A 320 -10.78 14.15 19.63
C ASN A 320 -11.77 12.98 19.61
N ARG A 321 -11.32 11.76 19.98
CA ARG A 321 -12.21 10.60 20.15
C ARG A 321 -13.19 10.82 21.30
N GLN A 322 -12.79 11.53 22.35
CA GLN A 322 -13.67 11.95 23.45
C GLN A 322 -14.57 13.14 23.07
N ARG A 323 -14.06 14.11 22.30
CA ARG A 323 -14.79 15.35 21.96
C ARG A 323 -15.67 15.29 20.70
N ARG A 324 -15.73 14.15 19.99
CA ARG A 324 -16.43 13.96 18.69
C ARG A 324 -16.18 15.10 17.68
N ARG A 325 -15.00 15.73 17.72
CA ARG A 325 -14.65 16.76 16.73
C ARG A 325 -14.22 16.07 15.43
N PRO A 326 -14.75 16.49 14.26
CA PRO A 326 -14.27 15.97 12.98
C PRO A 326 -12.79 16.32 12.81
N ARG A 327 -11.99 15.41 12.24
CA ARG A 327 -10.59 15.70 11.87
C ARG A 327 -10.56 16.96 11.01
N ARG A 328 -9.92 18.02 11.48
CA ARG A 328 -9.79 19.28 10.72
C ARG A 328 -8.67 19.24 9.68
N SER A 329 -7.59 18.48 9.92
CA SER A 329 -6.43 18.42 9.01
C SER A 329 -5.81 17.02 8.92
N VAL A 330 -5.11 16.78 7.81
CA VAL A 330 -4.28 15.58 7.56
C VAL A 330 -2.98 15.63 8.36
N PHE A 331 -2.47 16.84 8.56
CA PHE A 331 -1.26 17.16 9.29
C PHE A 331 -1.60 17.47 10.75
N SER A 332 -0.73 17.11 11.69
CA SER A 332 -0.89 17.49 13.09
C SER A 332 -0.84 19.02 13.21
N SER A 333 -1.61 19.57 14.14
CA SER A 333 -1.63 21.00 14.42
C SER A 333 -0.23 21.54 14.75
N GLY A 334 0.64 20.74 15.37
CA GLY A 334 2.00 21.13 15.72
C GLY A 334 2.95 21.12 14.51
N LEU A 335 2.72 20.25 13.52
CA LEU A 335 3.43 20.34 12.24
C LEU A 335 3.04 21.64 11.52
N LEU A 336 1.74 21.95 11.44
CA LEU A 336 1.29 23.20 10.81
C LEU A 336 1.86 24.44 11.52
N GLN A 337 2.02 24.39 12.84
CA GLN A 337 2.66 25.44 13.61
C GLN A 337 4.17 25.53 13.31
N TYR A 338 4.86 24.40 13.23
CA TYR A 338 6.27 24.35 12.86
C TYR A 338 6.49 24.90 11.44
N LEU A 339 5.71 24.46 10.45
CA LEU A 339 5.83 24.92 9.06
C LEU A 339 5.59 26.42 8.93
N TYR A 340 4.69 26.97 9.74
CA TYR A 340 4.45 28.41 9.77
C TYR A 340 5.58 29.18 10.48
N GLY A 341 6.17 28.60 11.52
CA GLY A 341 7.23 29.22 12.33
C GLY A 341 8.66 28.94 11.84
N ALA A 342 8.84 28.07 10.85
CA ALA A 342 10.13 27.71 10.28
C ALA A 342 10.85 28.95 9.75
N ALA A 343 12.15 29.07 10.03
CA ALA A 343 12.93 30.25 9.66
C ALA A 343 13.22 30.28 8.17
N THR A 344 13.21 29.12 7.50
CA THR A 344 13.40 28.99 6.06
C THR A 344 12.44 27.96 5.45
N ALA A 345 12.15 28.10 4.16
CA ALA A 345 11.41 27.10 3.40
C ALA A 345 12.13 25.73 3.39
N GLY A 346 13.47 25.73 3.46
CA GLY A 346 14.29 24.53 3.59
C GLY A 346 14.04 23.78 4.91
N GLU A 347 14.01 24.48 6.04
CA GLU A 347 13.68 23.87 7.35
C GLU A 347 12.27 23.27 7.38
N ALA A 348 11.29 23.98 6.81
CA ALA A 348 9.93 23.48 6.67
C ALA A 348 9.88 22.22 5.77
N ALA A 349 10.65 22.20 4.69
CA ALA A 349 10.74 21.06 3.79
C ALA A 349 11.42 19.85 4.45
N ASP A 350 12.53 20.05 5.17
CA ASP A 350 13.25 18.98 5.87
C ASP A 350 12.36 18.31 6.92
N MET A 351 11.54 19.08 7.64
CA MET A 351 10.57 18.53 8.59
C MET A 351 9.46 17.72 7.92
N LEU A 352 9.00 18.15 6.74
CA LEU A 352 8.03 17.41 5.94
C LEU A 352 8.61 16.11 5.39
N ASP A 353 9.86 16.12 4.93
CA ASP A 353 10.57 14.91 4.48
C ASP A 353 10.75 13.92 5.64
N LEU A 354 11.17 14.39 6.81
CA LEU A 354 11.26 13.57 8.01
C LEU A 354 9.89 12.98 8.40
N GLN A 355 8.83 13.79 8.36
CA GLN A 355 7.49 13.30 8.63
C GLN A 355 7.05 12.23 7.61
N ALA A 356 7.39 12.41 6.33
CA ALA A 356 7.12 11.43 5.30
C ALA A 356 7.86 10.11 5.57
N ASP A 357 9.12 10.17 5.98
CA ASP A 357 9.94 9.01 6.31
C ASP A 357 9.40 8.27 7.55
N LEU A 358 8.85 8.99 8.53
CA LEU A 358 8.14 8.38 9.65
C LEU A 358 6.85 7.67 9.19
N PHE A 359 6.06 8.26 8.30
CA PHE A 359 4.87 7.62 7.75
C PHE A 359 5.20 6.36 6.95
N ASP A 360 6.23 6.42 6.12
CA ASP A 360 6.75 5.29 5.36
C ASP A 360 7.26 4.18 6.29
N SER A 361 8.04 4.53 7.31
CA SER A 361 8.54 3.59 8.31
C SER A 361 7.41 2.89 9.07
N ARG A 362 6.34 3.62 9.42
CA ARG A 362 5.14 3.02 10.04
C ARG A 362 4.37 2.12 9.09
N ALA A 363 4.27 2.49 7.81
CA ALA A 363 3.64 1.65 6.81
C ALA A 363 4.39 0.31 6.68
N VAL A 364 5.72 0.34 6.65
CA VAL A 364 6.56 -0.88 6.62
C VAL A 364 6.47 -1.66 7.92
N TYR A 365 6.64 -1.00 9.08
CA TYR A 365 6.65 -1.64 10.39
C TYR A 365 5.32 -2.36 10.69
N ARG A 366 4.18 -1.74 10.37
CA ARG A 366 2.86 -2.34 10.59
C ARG A 366 2.67 -3.64 9.82
N VAL A 367 3.23 -3.73 8.62
CA VAL A 367 3.15 -4.98 7.86
C VAL A 367 4.11 -6.01 8.42
N GLY A 368 5.31 -5.58 8.84
CA GLY A 368 6.24 -6.41 9.60
C GLY A 368 5.59 -7.02 10.85
N ILE A 369 4.82 -6.24 11.62
CA ILE A 369 4.11 -6.76 12.80
C ILE A 369 3.11 -7.85 12.43
N VAL A 370 2.32 -7.68 11.36
CA VAL A 370 1.37 -8.71 10.92
C VAL A 370 2.10 -10.01 10.63
N GLN A 371 3.26 -9.94 9.97
CA GLN A 371 4.08 -11.09 9.67
C GLN A 371 4.67 -11.74 10.93
N VAL A 372 5.25 -10.94 11.84
CA VAL A 372 5.86 -11.42 13.09
C VAL A 372 4.83 -12.06 14.02
N LEU A 373 3.59 -11.58 14.02
CA LEU A 373 2.51 -12.18 14.82
C LEU A 373 1.87 -13.39 14.16
N ALA A 374 1.83 -13.43 12.82
CA ALA A 374 1.18 -14.52 12.09
C ALA A 374 1.83 -15.88 12.35
N GLU A 375 3.16 -15.94 12.41
CA GLU A 375 3.89 -17.20 12.64
C GLU A 375 3.59 -17.86 13.99
N PRO A 376 3.82 -17.22 15.15
CA PRO A 376 3.53 -17.84 16.45
C PRO A 376 2.03 -18.12 16.62
N LEU A 377 1.16 -17.24 16.10
CA LEU A 377 -0.28 -17.46 16.16
C LEU A 377 -0.71 -18.69 15.33
N LEU A 378 -0.14 -18.88 14.14
CA LEU A 378 -0.37 -20.08 13.34
C LEU A 378 0.16 -21.32 14.06
N VAL A 379 1.38 -21.31 14.57
CA VAL A 379 1.95 -22.46 15.30
C VAL A 379 1.11 -22.82 16.51
N VAL A 380 0.66 -21.83 17.29
CA VAL A 380 -0.23 -22.05 18.44
C VAL A 380 -1.57 -22.61 17.98
N LEU A 381 -2.18 -22.06 16.94
CA LEU A 381 -3.48 -22.50 16.42
C LEU A 381 -3.42 -23.92 15.85
N ILE A 382 -2.34 -24.26 15.14
CA ILE A 382 -2.07 -25.60 14.60
C ILE A 382 -1.83 -26.58 15.74
N GLY A 383 -0.93 -26.23 16.66
CA GLY A 383 -0.55 -27.08 17.78
C GLY A 383 -1.71 -27.35 18.72
N THR A 384 -2.51 -26.32 19.06
CA THR A 384 -3.73 -26.51 19.86
C THR A 384 -4.81 -27.23 19.08
N GLY A 385 -5.06 -26.90 17.81
CA GLY A 385 -6.08 -27.59 17.00
C GLY A 385 -5.81 -29.09 16.86
N ILE A 386 -4.58 -29.45 16.46
CA ILE A 386 -4.17 -30.85 16.33
C ILE A 386 -4.08 -31.53 17.70
N GLY A 387 -3.46 -30.88 18.68
CA GLY A 387 -3.28 -31.43 20.03
C GLY A 387 -4.61 -31.71 20.73
N VAL A 388 -5.55 -30.76 20.71
CA VAL A 388 -6.91 -30.96 21.24
C VAL A 388 -7.63 -32.08 20.50
N SER A 389 -7.50 -32.16 19.18
CA SER A 389 -8.10 -33.24 18.40
C SER A 389 -7.56 -34.61 18.84
N ILE A 390 -6.24 -34.75 19.02
CA ILE A 390 -5.61 -36.00 19.50
C ILE A 390 -6.08 -36.34 20.92
N ILE A 391 -6.10 -35.37 21.83
CA ILE A 391 -6.55 -35.58 23.22
C ILE A 391 -8.00 -36.04 23.25
N LEU A 392 -8.87 -35.41 22.47
CA LEU A 392 -10.28 -35.79 22.37
C LEU A 392 -10.50 -37.18 21.73
N LEU A 393 -9.62 -37.59 20.81
CA LEU A 393 -9.59 -38.94 20.25
C LEU A 393 -9.01 -39.99 21.21
N LEU A 394 -8.16 -39.62 22.17
CA LEU A 394 -7.55 -40.59 23.10
C LEU A 394 -8.27 -40.66 24.46
N SER A 395 -8.90 -39.56 24.90
CA SER A 395 -9.53 -39.46 26.22
C SER A 395 -10.55 -40.58 26.52
N PRO A 396 -11.47 -40.95 25.61
CA PRO A 396 -12.40 -42.05 25.87
C PRO A 396 -11.70 -43.40 26.01
N LEU A 397 -10.62 -43.61 25.26
CA LEU A 397 -9.84 -44.85 25.27
C LEU A 397 -9.12 -45.03 26.61
N ILE A 398 -8.53 -43.95 27.14
CA ILE A 398 -7.90 -43.93 28.47
C ILE A 398 -8.92 -44.31 29.56
N ARG A 399 -10.13 -43.73 29.51
CA ARG A 399 -11.20 -44.03 30.47
C ARG A 399 -11.63 -45.51 30.44
N LEU A 400 -11.74 -46.08 29.24
CA LEU A 400 -12.05 -47.51 29.07
C LEU A 400 -10.96 -48.40 29.68
N THR A 401 -9.68 -48.10 29.42
CA THR A 401 -8.58 -48.88 30.00
C THR A 401 -8.51 -48.77 31.53
N SER A 402 -8.79 -47.59 32.10
CA SER A 402 -8.84 -47.40 33.56
C SER A 402 -10.04 -48.06 34.23
N SER A 403 -11.07 -48.44 33.46
CA SER A 403 -12.22 -49.20 33.98
C SER A 403 -12.03 -50.71 33.92
N LEU A 404 -11.04 -51.19 33.17
CA LEU A 404 -10.70 -52.61 32.99
C LEU A 404 -9.52 -53.07 33.86
N MET A 405 -8.71 -52.12 34.36
CA MET A 405 -7.72 -52.32 35.42
C MET A 405 -8.37 -52.05 36.77
#